data_AF-A0A502BSU5-F1
#
_entry.id   AF-A0A502BSU5-F1
#
_cell.length_a   1.000
_cell.length_b   1.000
_cell.length_c   1.000
_cell.angle_alpha   90.00
_cell.angle_beta   90.00
_cell.angle_gamma   90.00
#
_symmetry.space_group_name_H-M   'P 1'
#
loop_
_entity.id
_entity.type
_entity.pdbx_description
1 polymer ?
#
loop_
_entity_poly.entity_id
_entity_poly.type
_entity_poly.pdbx_seq_one_letter_code
_entity_poly.pdbx_strand_id
1 'polypeptide(L)'
;MRKIDECREARVRLAFRLQKKHDIAVAEIVGVMGCSEKQYLHWLKGIGLDENALIKPSAADTALQRLQSELNKLIDAEELPEKGKAEALMALAKAVKTVGELATETGVSEVEDDTSKVSLVKVRQALARIDRRINELAKRHARELLGRGLDAKSDNGTG
;
A
#
# COMPACT_ATOMS: atom_id res chain seq x y z
N MET A 1 -16.23 -2.97 -23.21
CA MET A 1 -14.87 -3.50 -22.98
C MET A 1 -13.94 -2.62 -22.12
N ARG A 2 -14.38 -1.47 -21.56
CA ARG A 2 -13.50 -0.53 -20.81
C ARG A 2 -13.23 -0.89 -19.34
N LYS A 3 -14.22 -1.40 -18.59
CA LYS A 3 -14.09 -1.65 -17.14
C LYS A 3 -13.08 -2.72 -16.74
N ILE A 4 -12.81 -3.69 -17.62
CA ILE A 4 -11.85 -4.77 -17.36
C ILE A 4 -10.41 -4.22 -17.36
N ASP A 5 -10.14 -3.18 -18.15
CA ASP A 5 -8.81 -2.58 -18.25
C ASP A 5 -8.49 -1.70 -17.04
N GLU A 6 -9.47 -0.92 -16.55
CA GLU A 6 -9.33 -0.08 -15.34
C GLU A 6 -9.04 -0.92 -14.08
N CYS A 7 -9.76 -2.04 -13.90
CA CYS A 7 -9.53 -2.95 -12.77
C CYS A 7 -8.16 -3.62 -12.81
N ARG A 8 -7.61 -3.81 -14.01
CA ARG A 8 -6.28 -4.38 -14.20
C ARG A 8 -5.21 -3.34 -13.95
N GLU A 9 -5.35 -2.14 -14.51
CA GLU A 9 -4.43 -1.04 -14.24
C GLU A 9 -4.32 -0.74 -12.74
N ALA A 10 -5.45 -0.65 -12.02
CA ALA A 10 -5.46 -0.43 -10.57
C ALA A 10 -4.68 -1.52 -9.80
N ARG A 11 -4.85 -2.79 -10.21
CA ARG A 11 -4.10 -3.92 -9.64
C ARG A 11 -2.60 -3.81 -9.92
N VAL A 12 -2.21 -3.46 -11.14
CA VAL A 12 -0.79 -3.28 -11.51
C VAL A 12 -0.16 -2.14 -10.72
N ARG A 13 -0.86 -1.00 -10.57
CA ARG A 13 -0.39 0.14 -9.77
C ARG A 13 -0.23 -0.22 -8.30
N LEU A 14 -1.15 -1.00 -7.73
CA LEU A 14 -1.06 -1.44 -6.34
C LEU A 14 0.11 -2.41 -6.13
N ALA A 15 0.25 -3.41 -7.02
CA ALA A 15 1.36 -4.35 -6.97
C ALA A 15 2.72 -3.66 -7.07
N PHE A 16 2.86 -2.65 -7.94
CA PHE A 16 4.08 -1.86 -8.05
C PHE A 16 4.41 -1.08 -6.77
N ARG A 17 3.41 -0.47 -6.13
CA ARG A 17 3.62 0.22 -4.84
C ARG A 17 4.06 -0.73 -3.74
N LEU A 18 3.45 -1.91 -3.67
CA LEU A 18 3.85 -2.95 -2.71
C LEU A 18 5.27 -3.43 -2.98
N GLN A 19 5.58 -3.71 -4.25
CA GLN A 19 6.90 -4.12 -4.68
C GLN A 19 7.96 -3.14 -4.18
N LYS A 20 7.75 -1.86 -4.45
CA LYS A 20 8.73 -0.83 -4.12
C LYS A 20 8.76 -0.44 -2.65
N LYS A 21 7.63 -0.46 -1.94
CA LYS A 21 7.57 -0.13 -0.51
C LYS A 21 8.28 -1.20 0.34
N HIS A 22 8.20 -2.45 -0.06
CA HIS A 22 8.71 -3.60 0.71
C HIS A 22 9.93 -4.27 0.09
N ASP A 23 10.53 -3.64 -0.93
CA ASP A 23 11.69 -4.17 -1.68
C ASP A 23 11.50 -5.62 -2.16
N ILE A 24 10.29 -5.93 -2.63
CA ILE A 24 9.93 -7.29 -3.10
C ILE A 24 10.51 -7.49 -4.50
N ALA A 25 11.10 -8.65 -4.74
CA ALA A 25 11.63 -8.97 -6.06
C ALA A 25 10.50 -9.11 -7.10
N VAL A 26 10.78 -8.79 -8.37
CA VAL A 26 9.79 -8.93 -9.45
C VAL A 26 9.26 -10.36 -9.55
N ALA A 27 10.13 -11.36 -9.40
CA ALA A 27 9.76 -12.77 -9.43
C ALA A 27 8.68 -13.12 -8.38
N GLU A 28 8.72 -12.49 -7.21
CA GLU A 28 7.77 -12.72 -6.12
C GLU A 28 6.45 -11.99 -6.37
N ILE A 29 6.49 -10.73 -6.80
CA ILE A 29 5.26 -9.96 -7.06
C ILE A 29 4.46 -10.54 -8.22
N VAL A 30 5.13 -11.06 -9.27
CA VAL A 30 4.43 -11.72 -10.38
C VAL A 30 3.81 -13.05 -9.97
N GLY A 31 4.44 -13.76 -9.03
CA GLY A 31 3.89 -14.97 -8.40
C GLY A 31 2.59 -14.68 -7.63
N VAL A 32 2.51 -13.54 -6.95
CA VAL A 32 1.29 -13.05 -6.29
C VAL A 32 0.24 -12.64 -7.32
N MET A 33 0.65 -11.96 -8.38
CA MET A 33 -0.26 -11.49 -9.43
C MET A 33 -0.76 -12.58 -10.38
N GLY A 34 -0.13 -13.76 -10.39
CA GLY A 34 -0.47 -14.84 -11.31
C GLY A 34 -0.18 -14.51 -12.77
N CYS A 35 0.87 -13.75 -13.05
CA CYS A 35 1.30 -13.39 -14.40
C CYS A 35 2.79 -13.69 -14.62
N SER A 36 3.26 -13.59 -15.85
CA SER A 36 4.70 -13.67 -16.14
C SER A 36 5.39 -12.32 -15.93
N GLU A 37 6.69 -12.34 -15.63
CA GLU A 37 7.51 -11.12 -15.52
C GLU A 37 7.40 -10.24 -16.77
N LYS A 38 7.49 -10.83 -17.96
CA LYS A 38 7.35 -10.10 -19.23
C LYS A 38 6.00 -9.37 -19.35
N GLN A 39 4.91 -10.00 -18.89
CA GLN A 39 3.59 -9.37 -18.90
C GLN A 39 3.51 -8.23 -17.89
N TYR A 40 4.02 -8.45 -16.67
CA TYR A 40 4.03 -7.43 -15.64
C TYR A 40 4.81 -6.18 -16.06
N LEU A 41 6.01 -6.36 -16.58
CA LEU A 41 6.87 -5.28 -17.08
C LEU A 41 6.23 -4.54 -18.28
N HIS A 42 5.60 -5.28 -19.19
CA HIS A 42 4.84 -4.67 -20.28
C HIS A 42 3.70 -3.81 -19.76
N TRP A 43 2.99 -4.24 -18.70
CA TRP A 43 1.89 -3.46 -18.12
C TRP A 43 2.41 -2.22 -17.40
N LEU A 44 3.49 -2.34 -16.63
CA LEU A 44 4.15 -1.19 -15.99
C LEU A 44 4.54 -0.13 -17.01
N LYS A 45 5.20 -0.54 -18.10
CA LYS A 45 5.57 0.36 -19.21
C LYS A 45 4.34 1.01 -19.84
N GLY A 46 3.27 0.24 -20.04
CA GLY A 46 2.00 0.73 -20.60
C GLY A 46 1.32 1.80 -19.75
N ILE A 47 1.54 1.80 -18.42
CA ILE A 47 0.94 2.77 -17.48
C ILE A 47 1.93 3.84 -17.00
N GLY A 48 3.12 3.89 -17.60
CA GLY A 48 4.17 4.88 -17.30
C GLY A 48 4.89 4.67 -15.96
N LEU A 49 4.88 3.46 -15.42
CA LEU A 49 5.66 3.10 -14.24
C LEU A 49 6.96 2.42 -14.68
N ASP A 50 8.09 2.94 -14.21
CA ASP A 50 9.40 2.37 -14.45
C ASP A 50 9.83 1.54 -13.24
N GLU A 51 10.25 0.31 -13.48
CA GLU A 51 10.84 -0.56 -12.47
C GLU A 51 12.12 0.04 -11.88
N ASN A 52 12.86 0.85 -12.63
CA ASN A 52 14.06 1.52 -12.12
C ASN A 52 13.75 2.84 -11.43
N ALA A 53 12.49 3.30 -11.42
CA ALA A 53 12.13 4.51 -10.69
C ALA A 53 12.34 4.28 -9.20
N LEU A 54 13.29 5.03 -8.64
CA LEU A 54 13.43 5.19 -7.20
C LEU A 54 12.10 5.75 -6.67
N ILE A 55 11.47 5.04 -5.73
CA ILE A 55 10.39 5.68 -4.97
C ILE A 55 11.00 6.84 -4.23
N LYS A 56 10.47 8.04 -4.50
CA LYS A 56 10.82 9.23 -3.73
C LYS A 56 10.48 8.91 -2.27
N PRO A 57 11.45 8.94 -1.34
CA PRO A 57 11.22 8.59 0.05
C PRO A 57 10.07 9.43 0.60
N SER A 58 9.21 8.80 1.39
CA SER A 58 8.09 9.52 2.00
C SER A 58 8.62 10.61 2.94
N ALA A 59 7.77 11.57 3.29
CA ALA A 59 8.14 12.58 4.28
C ALA A 59 8.55 11.95 5.62
N ALA A 60 7.95 10.80 5.97
CA ALA A 60 8.30 10.02 7.15
C ALA A 60 9.69 9.39 7.01
N ASP A 61 10.02 8.79 5.86
CA ASP A 61 11.35 8.22 5.60
C ASP A 61 12.45 9.30 5.65
N THR A 62 12.13 10.49 5.11
CA THR A 62 13.04 11.65 5.14
C THR A 62 13.25 12.16 6.55
N ALA A 63 12.20 12.19 7.38
CA ALA A 63 12.30 12.58 8.79
C ALA A 63 13.12 11.57 9.61
N LEU A 64 12.92 10.26 9.36
CA LEU A 64 13.69 9.19 9.97
C LEU A 64 15.18 9.26 9.59
N GLN A 65 15.51 9.49 8.32
CA GLN A 65 16.90 9.65 7.87
C GLN A 65 17.59 10.85 8.53
N ARG A 66 16.87 11.99 8.68
CA ARG A 66 17.41 13.16 9.40
C ARG A 66 17.68 12.84 10.87
N LEU A 67 16.73 12.19 11.54
CA LEU A 67 16.89 11.76 12.93
C LEU A 67 18.08 10.81 13.10
N GLN A 68 18.25 9.84 12.19
CA GLN A 68 19.42 8.94 12.18
C GLN A 68 20.73 9.70 11.98
N SER A 69 20.76 10.71 11.10
CA SER A 69 21.98 11.49 10.86
C SER A 69 22.37 12.35 12.06
N GLU A 70 21.41 12.97 12.76
CA GLU A 70 21.65 13.74 13.97
C GLU A 70 22.06 12.83 15.13
N LEU A 71 21.50 11.61 15.19
CA LEU A 71 21.91 10.60 16.16
C LEU A 71 23.37 10.15 15.96
N ASN A 72 23.77 9.86 14.72
CA ASN A 72 25.16 9.49 14.44
C ASN A 72 26.13 10.62 14.82
N LYS A 73 25.76 11.88 14.56
CA LYS A 73 26.55 13.03 15.04
C LYS A 73 26.66 13.11 16.56
N LEU A 74 25.60 12.76 17.29
CA LEU A 74 25.61 12.73 18.76
C LEU A 74 26.37 11.53 19.35
N ILE A 75 26.45 10.42 18.61
CA ILE A 75 27.23 9.23 18.98
C ILE A 75 28.73 9.46 18.69
N ASP A 76 29.03 10.08 17.55
CA ASP A 76 30.40 10.42 17.13
C ASP A 76 30.97 11.62 17.93
N ALA A 77 30.10 12.43 18.56
CA ALA A 77 30.51 13.45 19.51
C ALA A 77 30.95 12.79 20.83
N GLU A 78 32.25 12.59 20.97
CA GLU A 78 32.94 11.91 22.08
C GLU A 78 32.79 12.61 23.46
N GLU A 79 32.05 13.72 23.56
CA GLU A 79 31.97 14.59 24.75
C GLU A 79 30.63 14.59 25.50
N LEU A 80 29.73 13.61 25.28
CA LEU A 80 28.53 13.52 26.14
C LEU A 80 28.80 12.63 27.37
N PRO A 81 28.63 13.15 28.61
CA PRO A 81 28.74 12.35 29.82
C PRO A 81 27.71 11.21 29.82
N GLU A 82 28.03 10.05 30.40
CA GLU A 82 27.24 8.81 30.31
C GLU A 82 25.74 8.99 30.60
N LYS A 83 25.41 9.93 31.50
CA LYS A 83 24.03 10.29 31.85
C LYS A 83 23.25 10.97 30.71
N GLY A 84 23.90 11.84 29.95
CA GLY A 84 23.32 12.51 28.77
C GLY A 84 23.10 11.55 27.61
N LYS A 85 23.97 10.54 27.45
CA LYS A 85 23.77 9.44 26.49
C LYS A 85 22.55 8.61 26.85
N ALA A 86 22.37 8.26 28.12
CA ALA A 86 21.21 7.50 28.59
C ALA A 86 19.88 8.28 28.44
N GLU A 87 19.86 9.58 28.74
CA GLU A 87 18.67 10.42 28.56
C GLU A 87 18.33 10.64 27.07
N ALA A 88 19.34 10.82 26.21
CA ALA A 88 19.13 10.92 24.76
C ALA A 88 18.60 9.61 24.16
N LEU A 89 19.12 8.46 24.59
CA LEU A 89 18.61 7.14 24.20
C LEU A 89 17.18 6.90 24.70
N MET A 90 16.85 7.36 25.91
CA MET A 90 15.49 7.28 26.45
C MET A 90 14.52 8.20 25.68
N ALA A 91 14.94 9.42 25.34
CA ALA A 91 14.16 10.33 24.51
C ALA A 91 13.94 9.77 23.10
N LEU A 92 14.93 9.07 22.55
CA LEU A 92 14.83 8.34 21.28
C LEU A 92 13.83 7.20 21.37
N ALA A 93 13.94 6.32 22.37
CA ALA A 93 12.99 5.21 22.56
C ALA A 93 11.55 5.72 22.67
N LYS A 94 11.36 6.87 23.33
CA LYS A 94 10.07 7.54 23.45
C LYS A 94 9.60 8.13 22.12
N ALA A 95 10.46 8.82 21.38
CA ALA A 95 10.12 9.39 20.07
C ALA A 95 9.82 8.31 19.02
N VAL A 96 10.61 7.23 18.96
CA VAL A 96 10.36 6.07 18.09
C VAL A 96 9.03 5.39 18.44
N LYS A 97 8.75 5.22 19.74
CA LYS A 97 7.46 4.70 20.19
C LYS A 97 6.29 5.59 19.78
N THR A 98 6.39 6.90 19.99
CA THR A 98 5.32 7.85 19.62
C THR A 98 5.13 7.94 18.10
N VAL A 99 6.19 7.86 17.30
CA VAL A 99 6.09 7.79 15.83
C VAL A 99 5.50 6.46 15.38
N GLY A 100 5.84 5.35 16.04
CA GLY A 100 5.20 4.04 15.83
C GLY A 100 3.71 4.06 16.16
N GLU A 101 3.33 4.63 17.30
CA GLU A 101 1.93 4.81 17.72
C GLU A 101 1.16 5.71 16.73
N LEU A 102 1.75 6.83 16.30
CA LEU A 102 1.15 7.71 15.28
C LEU A 102 1.03 7.04 13.91
N ALA A 103 1.95 6.15 13.54
CA ALA A 103 1.84 5.33 12.34
C ALA A 103 0.71 4.30 12.44
N THR A 104 0.45 3.77 13.65
CA THR A 104 -0.69 2.88 13.90
C THR A 104 -2.04 3.60 14.01
N GLU A 105 -2.07 4.89 14.38
CA GLU A 105 -3.30 5.69 14.39
C GLU A 105 -3.69 6.24 13.00
N THR A 106 -2.70 6.46 12.11
CA THR A 106 -2.93 6.91 10.73
C THR A 106 -3.06 5.77 9.72
N GLY A 107 -2.55 4.58 10.04
CA GLY A 107 -2.82 3.34 9.32
C GLY A 107 -4.06 2.67 9.88
N VAL A 108 -5.09 2.45 9.05
CA VAL A 108 -6.20 1.56 9.37
C VAL A 108 -5.64 0.23 9.88
N SER A 109 -5.74 0.01 11.20
CA SER A 109 -5.65 -1.25 11.93
C SER A 109 -5.05 -2.41 11.12
N GLU A 110 -3.73 -2.45 11.01
CA GLU A 110 -3.04 -3.72 10.73
C GLU A 110 -2.83 -4.38 12.09
N VAL A 111 -3.76 -5.29 12.38
CA VAL A 111 -3.67 -6.25 13.46
C VAL A 111 -2.25 -6.82 13.48
N GLU A 112 -1.52 -6.54 14.56
CA GLU A 112 -0.42 -7.39 15.00
C GLU A 112 -0.98 -8.80 15.12
N ASP A 113 -0.71 -9.64 14.12
CA ASP A 113 -0.80 -11.08 14.31
C ASP A 113 0.48 -11.68 13.73
N ASP A 114 1.32 -12.06 14.67
CA ASP A 114 2.26 -13.15 14.67
C ASP A 114 2.76 -13.66 13.30
N THR A 115 4.07 -13.66 13.14
CA THR A 115 4.81 -14.08 11.94
C THR A 115 4.79 -15.60 11.71
N SER A 116 3.60 -16.21 11.77
CA SER A 116 3.36 -17.54 11.23
C SER A 116 3.15 -17.44 9.73
N LYS A 117 4.18 -17.82 8.97
CA LYS A 117 4.21 -17.99 7.50
C LYS A 117 2.81 -18.26 6.93
N VAL A 118 2.14 -17.21 6.47
CA VAL A 118 0.80 -17.31 5.89
C VAL A 118 0.91 -18.13 4.62
N SER A 119 0.37 -19.35 4.65
CA SER A 119 0.36 -20.23 3.48
C SER A 119 -0.21 -19.53 2.25
N LEU A 120 0.49 -19.62 1.13
CA LEU A 120 0.05 -19.11 -0.18
C LEU A 120 -1.38 -19.54 -0.55
N VAL A 121 -1.82 -20.71 -0.06
CA VAL A 121 -3.19 -21.18 -0.27
C VAL A 121 -4.20 -20.29 0.44
N LYS A 122 -3.91 -19.84 1.67
CA LYS A 122 -4.76 -18.92 2.43
C LYS A 122 -4.84 -17.55 1.76
N VAL A 123 -3.71 -17.05 1.24
CA VAL A 123 -3.64 -15.78 0.49
C VAL A 123 -4.48 -15.86 -0.79
N ARG A 124 -4.33 -16.94 -1.57
CA ARG A 124 -5.14 -17.16 -2.79
C ARG A 124 -6.64 -17.26 -2.48
N GLN A 125 -6.99 -17.92 -1.38
CA GLN A 125 -8.39 -18.04 -0.97
C GLN A 125 -8.97 -16.69 -0.52
N ALA A 126 -8.18 -15.87 0.19
CA ALA A 126 -8.57 -14.52 0.57
C ALA A 126 -8.79 -13.63 -0.66
N LEU A 127 -7.87 -13.67 -1.62
CA LEU A 127 -8.00 -12.95 -2.90
C LEU A 127 -9.25 -13.38 -3.67
N ALA A 128 -9.53 -14.69 -3.76
CA ALA A 128 -10.75 -15.18 -4.42
C ALA A 128 -12.04 -14.68 -3.75
N ARG A 129 -12.05 -14.55 -2.41
CA ARG A 129 -13.20 -13.98 -1.67
C ARG A 129 -13.35 -12.49 -1.96
N ILE A 130 -12.25 -11.74 -2.04
CA ILE A 130 -12.25 -10.32 -2.40
C ILE A 130 -12.78 -10.14 -3.83
N ASP A 131 -12.25 -10.88 -4.79
CA ASP A 131 -12.69 -10.82 -6.20
C ASP A 131 -14.18 -11.13 -6.35
N ARG A 132 -14.69 -12.14 -5.62
CA ARG A 132 -16.13 -12.45 -5.59
C ARG A 132 -16.93 -11.26 -5.07
N ARG A 133 -16.48 -10.62 -3.99
CA ARG A 133 -17.19 -9.49 -3.37
C ARG A 133 -17.17 -8.24 -4.25
N ILE A 134 -16.06 -7.98 -4.93
CA ILE A 134 -15.94 -6.93 -5.95
C ILE A 134 -16.94 -7.18 -7.09
N ASN A 135 -17.02 -8.41 -7.60
CA ASN A 135 -17.98 -8.76 -8.65
C ASN A 135 -19.44 -8.57 -8.21
N GLU A 136 -19.79 -8.94 -6.97
CA GLU A 136 -21.14 -8.72 -6.47
C GLU A 136 -21.48 -7.25 -6.24
N LEU A 137 -20.51 -6.43 -5.80
CA LEU A 137 -20.65 -4.98 -5.73
C LEU A 137 -20.82 -4.37 -7.12
N ALA A 138 -20.03 -4.80 -8.11
CA ALA A 138 -20.13 -4.34 -9.49
C ALA A 138 -21.50 -4.68 -10.11
N LYS A 139 -22.02 -5.89 -9.85
CA LYS A 139 -23.37 -6.29 -10.28
C LYS A 139 -24.47 -5.48 -9.58
N ARG A 140 -24.34 -5.22 -8.28
CA ARG A 140 -25.28 -4.34 -7.54
C ARG A 140 -25.29 -2.94 -8.13
N HIS A 141 -24.12 -2.33 -8.28
CA HIS A 141 -24.00 -0.99 -8.85
C HIS A 141 -24.51 -0.91 -10.30
N ALA A 142 -24.30 -1.96 -11.12
CA ALA A 142 -24.87 -2.04 -12.46
C ALA A 142 -26.40 -2.12 -12.44
N ARG A 143 -26.99 -2.88 -11.50
CA ARG A 143 -28.46 -2.93 -11.32
C ARG A 143 -29.03 -1.62 -10.81
N GLU A 144 -28.34 -0.95 -9.88
CA GLU A 144 -28.74 0.36 -9.37
C GLU A 144 -28.73 1.41 -10.49
N LEU A 145 -27.71 1.43 -11.34
CA LEU A 145 -27.67 2.32 -12.52
C LEU A 145 -28.78 2.02 -13.53
N LEU A 146 -29.10 0.75 -13.77
CA LEU A 146 -30.19 0.36 -14.67
C LEU A 146 -31.57 0.63 -14.08
N GLY A 147 -31.75 0.45 -12.76
CA GLY A 147 -32.99 0.77 -12.04
C GLY A 147 -33.26 2.27 -12.00
N ARG A 148 -32.23 3.10 -11.81
CA ARG A 148 -32.33 4.57 -11.83
C ARG A 148 -32.63 5.15 -13.22
N GLY A 149 -32.46 4.36 -14.28
CA GLY A 149 -32.81 4.74 -15.65
C GLY A 149 -34.30 4.58 -15.99
N LEU A 150 -35.05 3.81 -15.20
CA LEU A 150 -36.50 3.62 -15.38
C LEU A 150 -37.31 4.68 -14.62
N ASP A 151 -36.81 5.17 -13.49
CA ASP A 151 -37.50 6.22 -12.71
C ASP A 151 -37.28 7.65 -13.27
N ALA A 152 -36.27 7.87 -14.12
CA ALA A 152 -35.96 9.19 -14.69
C ALA A 152 -36.74 9.53 -15.97
N LYS A 153 -37.71 8.69 -16.39
CA LYS A 153 -38.48 8.89 -17.63
C LYS A 153 -39.97 9.14 -17.44
N SER A 154 -40.39 9.48 -16.23
CA SER A 154 -41.79 9.80 -15.94
C SER A 154 -41.94 11.18 -15.30
N ASP A 155 -41.31 12.21 -15.86
CA ASP A 155 -41.84 13.58 -15.74
C ASP A 155 -41.34 14.44 -16.90
N ASN A 156 -42.00 14.31 -18.05
CA ASN A 156 -42.02 15.38 -19.04
C ASN A 156 -43.27 15.28 -19.90
N GLY A 157 -44.26 16.11 -19.53
CA GLY A 157 -45.31 16.60 -20.41
C GLY A 157 -46.61 15.81 -20.43
N THR A 158 -47.68 16.37 -19.87
CA THR A 158 -48.80 16.99 -20.62
C THR A 158 -49.85 17.48 -19.61
N GLY A 159 -50.18 18.77 -19.62
CA GLY A 159 -51.24 19.38 -18.82
C GLY A 159 -50.97 20.84 -18.50
#